data_AF-A0A4C1UZE8-F1
#
_entry.id   AF-A0A4C1UZE8-F1
#
_cell.length_a   1.000
_cell.length_b   1.000
_cell.length_c   1.000
_cell.angle_alpha   90.00
_cell.angle_beta   90.00
_cell.angle_gamma   90.00
#
_symmetry.space_group_name_H-M   'P 1'
#
loop_
_entity.id
_entity.type
_entity.pdbx_description
1 polymer ?
#
loop_
_entity_poly.entity_id
_entity_poly.type
_entity_poly.pdbx_seq_one_letter_code
_entity_poly.pdbx_strand_id
1 'polypeptide(L)'
;MVTAQFGSCFRRMKTVLLLAGLVALVAGGGLPPTVEVETKPVDQDFVMRQKKVFSLLHHIHQIDRESEYYKIGSEYDIEANVGDYTNKKAVEEFLLYYKHYGFLPKGLIFSVFYENMRQQAVALYHLFYYAKDFETFYKTAAWARANVNEGLFVYSFSIAIIHRTDTTGLVLPAPYEIYPYFFVNSEVIQKLYVVKMKEGKLDPKLAPFYGIHVDGNVYTVYANYSGYDTWYNSEHKLS
;
A
#
# COMPACT_ATOMS: atom_id res chain seq x y z
N MET A 1 -43.53 -61.11 -17.69
CA MET A 1 -43.54 -59.64 -17.91
C MET A 1 -42.97 -58.84 -16.72
N VAL A 2 -42.28 -59.47 -15.75
CA VAL A 2 -41.81 -58.79 -14.51
C VAL A 2 -40.29 -58.51 -14.50
N THR A 3 -39.50 -59.18 -15.35
CA THR A 3 -38.03 -59.08 -15.35
C THR A 3 -37.46 -57.85 -16.07
N ALA A 4 -38.20 -57.24 -17.01
CA ALA A 4 -37.73 -56.08 -17.77
C ALA A 4 -37.83 -54.74 -17.00
N GLN A 5 -38.79 -54.60 -16.08
CA GLN A 5 -38.99 -53.38 -15.28
C GLN A 5 -37.89 -53.16 -14.22
N PHE A 6 -37.33 -54.24 -13.67
CA PHE A 6 -36.26 -54.17 -12.67
C PHE A 6 -34.95 -53.63 -13.27
N GLY A 7 -34.62 -54.01 -14.51
CA GLY A 7 -33.40 -53.54 -15.19
C GLY A 7 -33.42 -52.05 -15.53
N SER A 8 -34.57 -51.51 -15.95
CA SER A 8 -34.71 -50.07 -16.21
C SER A 8 -34.68 -49.23 -14.94
N CYS A 9 -35.24 -49.77 -13.84
CA CYS A 9 -35.25 -49.10 -12.54
C CYS A 9 -33.83 -49.02 -11.94
N PHE A 10 -33.07 -50.11 -12.03
CA PHE A 10 -31.69 -50.17 -11.55
C PHE A 10 -30.74 -49.28 -12.36
N ARG A 11 -30.96 -49.18 -13.68
CA ARG A 11 -30.19 -48.30 -14.57
C ARG A 11 -30.49 -46.81 -14.29
N ARG A 12 -31.76 -46.45 -14.06
CA ARG A 12 -32.16 -45.10 -13.60
C ARG A 12 -31.55 -44.75 -12.24
N MET A 13 -31.52 -45.68 -11.30
CA MET A 13 -30.97 -45.47 -9.96
C MET A 13 -29.47 -45.15 -9.99
N LYS A 14 -28.70 -45.84 -10.85
CA LYS A 14 -27.27 -45.55 -11.06
C LYS A 14 -27.03 -44.17 -11.70
N THR A 15 -27.85 -43.77 -12.66
CA THR A 15 -27.74 -42.44 -13.28
C THR A 15 -28.09 -41.32 -12.29
N VAL A 16 -29.11 -41.53 -11.45
CA VAL A 16 -29.50 -40.59 -10.40
C VAL A 16 -28.41 -40.46 -9.33
N LEU A 17 -27.79 -41.56 -8.91
CA LEU A 17 -26.68 -41.53 -7.96
C LEU A 17 -25.43 -40.84 -8.53
N LEU A 18 -25.12 -41.04 -9.81
CA LEU A 18 -24.03 -40.33 -10.49
C LEU A 18 -24.30 -38.82 -10.61
N LEU A 19 -25.52 -38.42 -10.96
CA LEU A 19 -25.93 -37.02 -11.02
C LEU A 19 -25.95 -36.37 -9.63
N ALA A 20 -26.46 -37.07 -8.61
CA ALA A 20 -26.45 -36.60 -7.23
C ALA A 20 -25.01 -36.46 -6.69
N GLY A 21 -24.11 -37.39 -7.04
CA GLY A 21 -22.69 -37.31 -6.71
C GLY A 21 -21.99 -36.13 -7.39
N LEU A 22 -22.29 -35.86 -8.66
CA LEU A 22 -21.77 -34.69 -9.38
C LEU A 22 -22.29 -33.36 -8.81
N VAL A 23 -23.57 -33.28 -8.45
CA VAL A 23 -24.14 -32.09 -7.80
C VAL A 23 -23.55 -31.89 -6.40
N ALA A 24 -23.33 -32.96 -5.64
CA ALA A 24 -22.65 -32.89 -4.35
C ALA A 24 -21.18 -32.45 -4.47
N LEU A 25 -20.49 -32.80 -5.56
CA LEU A 25 -19.13 -32.35 -5.85
C LEU A 25 -19.07 -30.88 -6.26
N VAL A 26 -20.08 -30.39 -6.98
CA VAL A 26 -20.22 -28.97 -7.34
C VAL A 26 -20.64 -28.13 -6.12
N ALA A 27 -21.47 -28.67 -5.22
CA ALA A 27 -21.87 -28.00 -3.99
C ALA A 27 -20.80 -28.08 -2.86
N GLY A 28 -19.92 -29.09 -2.91
CA GLY A 28 -18.81 -29.29 -1.96
C GLY A 28 -17.51 -28.59 -2.35
N GLY A 29 -17.43 -28.03 -3.56
CA GLY A 29 -16.38 -27.10 -3.96
C GLY A 29 -16.59 -25.78 -3.24
N GLY A 30 -16.13 -25.69 -1.99
CA GLY A 30 -16.14 -24.45 -1.23
C GLY A 30 -15.43 -23.36 -2.03
N LEU A 31 -16.20 -22.40 -2.54
CA LEU A 31 -15.65 -21.10 -2.91
C LEU A 31 -14.85 -20.61 -1.69
N PRO A 32 -13.67 -20.01 -1.87
CA PRO A 32 -12.97 -19.39 -0.74
C PRO A 32 -13.98 -18.49 -0.03
N PRO A 33 -14.01 -18.49 1.33
CA PRO A 33 -15.00 -17.73 2.07
C PRO A 33 -15.00 -16.31 1.52
N THR A 34 -16.14 -15.87 0.99
CA THR A 34 -16.34 -14.47 0.66
C THR A 34 -16.15 -13.73 1.96
N VAL A 35 -15.00 -13.07 2.12
CA VAL A 35 -14.73 -12.23 3.28
C VAL A 35 -15.74 -11.09 3.18
N GLU A 36 -16.85 -11.21 3.91
CA GLU A 36 -17.80 -10.12 4.07
C GLU A 36 -17.11 -9.08 4.94
N VAL A 37 -16.46 -8.11 4.27
CA VAL A 37 -15.85 -6.97 4.95
C VAL A 37 -16.97 -6.00 5.30
N GLU A 38 -17.06 -5.62 6.58
CA GLU A 38 -17.98 -4.56 7.00
C GLU A 38 -17.65 -3.26 6.26
N THR A 39 -18.66 -2.66 5.61
CA THR A 39 -18.50 -1.43 4.86
C THR A 39 -19.34 -0.30 5.46
N LYS A 40 -18.87 0.94 5.31
CA LYS A 40 -19.56 2.14 5.72
C LYS A 40 -19.90 3.00 4.49
N PRO A 41 -21.16 3.44 4.31
CA PRO A 41 -21.48 4.37 3.24
C PRO A 41 -20.81 5.72 3.48
N VAL A 42 -20.30 6.33 2.41
CA VAL A 42 -19.61 7.63 2.42
C VAL A 42 -20.10 8.50 1.27
N ASP A 43 -20.02 9.81 1.42
CA ASP A 43 -20.42 10.77 0.39
C ASP A 43 -19.34 10.96 -0.70
N GLN A 44 -19.68 11.72 -1.74
CA GLN A 44 -18.77 11.97 -2.87
C GLN A 44 -17.55 12.82 -2.50
N ASP A 45 -17.69 13.78 -1.58
CA ASP A 45 -16.57 14.62 -1.14
C ASP A 45 -15.52 13.77 -0.40
N PHE A 46 -15.97 12.89 0.49
CA PHE A 46 -15.13 11.91 1.15
C PHE A 46 -14.37 11.04 0.13
N VAL A 47 -15.07 10.51 -0.89
CA VAL A 47 -14.43 9.67 -1.93
C VAL A 47 -13.35 10.46 -2.69
N MET A 48 -13.58 11.73 -3.01
CA MET A 48 -12.59 12.58 -3.67
C MET A 48 -11.35 12.78 -2.80
N ARG A 49 -11.54 13.13 -1.52
CA ARG A 49 -10.43 13.30 -0.57
C ARG A 49 -9.65 11.99 -0.37
N GLN A 50 -10.35 10.87 -0.24
CA GLN A 50 -9.74 9.55 -0.08
C GLN A 50 -8.86 9.18 -1.28
N LYS A 51 -9.34 9.42 -2.51
CA LYS A 51 -8.55 9.20 -3.73
C LYS A 51 -7.31 10.09 -3.78
N LYS A 52 -7.40 11.34 -3.32
CA LYS A 52 -6.26 12.25 -3.22
C LYS A 52 -5.21 11.78 -2.21
N VAL A 53 -5.62 11.23 -1.08
CA VAL A 53 -4.70 10.64 -0.08
C VAL A 53 -3.98 9.43 -0.67
N PHE A 54 -4.71 8.50 -1.29
CA PHE A 54 -4.10 7.33 -1.90
C PHE A 54 -3.19 7.66 -3.08
N SER A 55 -3.55 8.65 -3.90
CA SER A 55 -2.70 9.05 -5.02
C SER A 55 -1.33 9.52 -4.53
N LEU A 56 -1.26 10.20 -3.38
CA LEU A 56 -0.03 10.67 -2.72
C LEU A 56 0.87 9.53 -2.20
N LEU A 57 0.31 8.36 -1.90
CA LEU A 57 1.02 7.23 -1.32
C LEU A 57 1.33 6.11 -2.32
N HIS A 58 0.97 6.30 -3.59
CA HIS A 58 1.24 5.34 -4.66
C HIS A 58 2.67 5.47 -5.20
N HIS A 59 3.42 4.38 -5.36
CA HIS A 59 4.80 4.40 -5.88
C HIS A 59 5.70 5.50 -5.27
N ILE A 60 5.77 5.57 -3.94
CA ILE A 60 6.36 6.73 -3.24
C ILE A 60 7.84 6.95 -3.59
N HIS A 61 8.55 5.91 -4.02
CA HIS A 61 9.96 5.95 -4.42
C HIS A 61 10.20 6.45 -5.85
N GLN A 62 9.13 6.78 -6.58
CA GLN A 62 9.20 7.28 -7.95
C GLN A 62 8.45 8.60 -8.07
N ILE A 63 8.93 9.46 -8.97
CA ILE A 63 8.26 10.71 -9.31
C ILE A 63 7.62 10.54 -10.68
N ASP A 64 6.29 10.54 -10.71
CA ASP A 64 5.52 10.62 -11.95
C ASP A 64 5.23 12.08 -12.27
N ARG A 65 5.89 12.61 -13.32
CA ARG A 65 5.75 14.01 -13.74
C ARG A 65 4.40 14.34 -14.39
N GLU A 66 3.68 13.32 -14.88
CA GLU A 66 2.39 13.53 -15.52
C GLU A 66 1.22 13.54 -14.55
N SER A 67 1.46 13.06 -13.33
CA SER A 67 0.49 13.03 -12.26
C SER A 67 -0.03 14.42 -11.86
N GLU A 68 -1.27 14.45 -11.35
CA GLU A 68 -1.89 15.67 -10.79
C GLU A 68 -1.06 16.24 -9.64
N TYR A 69 -0.57 15.38 -8.73
CA TYR A 69 0.18 15.83 -7.56
C TYR A 69 1.50 16.50 -7.96
N TYR A 70 2.17 16.03 -9.02
CA TYR A 70 3.44 16.62 -9.42
C TYR A 70 3.23 18.00 -10.02
N LYS A 71 2.23 18.16 -10.90
CA LYS A 71 1.87 19.45 -11.50
C LYS A 71 1.56 20.48 -10.41
N ILE A 72 0.64 20.14 -9.49
CA ILE A 72 0.30 20.99 -8.33
C ILE A 72 1.52 21.27 -7.45
N GLY A 73 2.24 20.22 -7.05
CA GLY A 73 3.35 20.33 -6.11
C GLY A 73 4.55 21.10 -6.67
N SER A 74 4.75 21.09 -7.99
CA SER A 74 5.82 21.83 -8.67
C SER A 74 5.52 23.32 -8.81
N GLU A 75 4.24 23.70 -8.86
CA GLU A 75 3.80 25.08 -9.00
C GLU A 75 3.48 25.75 -7.65
N TYR A 76 3.26 24.94 -6.60
CA TYR A 76 2.86 25.47 -5.30
C TYR A 76 4.01 26.15 -4.57
N ASP A 77 3.83 27.44 -4.28
CA ASP A 77 4.75 28.24 -3.48
C ASP A 77 4.22 28.41 -2.05
N ILE A 78 4.87 27.75 -1.08
CA ILE A 78 4.49 27.83 0.34
C ILE A 78 4.65 29.25 0.89
N GLU A 79 5.69 29.98 0.47
CA GLU A 79 6.00 31.32 0.97
C GLU A 79 4.98 32.36 0.48
N ALA A 80 4.55 32.24 -0.78
CA ALA A 80 3.48 33.08 -1.31
C ALA A 80 2.12 32.80 -0.65
N ASN A 81 1.90 31.60 -0.11
CA ASN A 81 0.64 31.15 0.47
C ASN A 81 0.66 31.05 2.02
N VAL A 82 1.56 31.75 2.71
CA VAL A 82 1.63 31.76 4.20
C VAL A 82 0.30 32.16 4.86
N GLY A 83 -0.52 32.97 4.18
CA GLY A 83 -1.85 33.37 4.63
C GLY A 83 -2.85 32.21 4.76
N ASP A 84 -2.56 31.07 4.12
CA ASP A 84 -3.43 29.90 4.11
C ASP A 84 -3.17 28.92 5.27
N TYR A 85 -2.29 29.30 6.20
CA TYR A 85 -1.95 28.50 7.37
C TYR A 85 -2.42 29.19 8.64
N THR A 86 -3.03 28.43 9.55
CA THR A 86 -3.52 28.93 10.83
C THR A 86 -2.39 29.38 11.75
N ASN A 87 -1.18 28.85 11.56
CA ASN A 87 0.02 29.23 12.30
C ASN A 87 1.14 29.65 11.35
N LYS A 88 1.27 30.96 11.11
CA LYS A 88 2.29 31.54 10.23
C LYS A 88 3.72 31.28 10.70
N LYS A 89 3.96 31.29 12.02
CA LYS A 89 5.30 31.03 12.59
C LYS A 89 5.82 29.65 12.25
N ALA A 90 4.93 28.65 12.22
CA ALA A 90 5.30 27.29 11.84
C ALA A 90 5.73 27.21 10.36
N VAL A 91 5.11 28.00 9.48
CA VAL A 91 5.51 28.09 8.07
C VAL A 91 6.87 28.78 7.93
N GLU A 92 7.07 29.88 8.63
CA GLU A 92 8.36 30.61 8.66
C GLU A 92 9.50 29.73 9.16
N GLU A 93 9.28 28.99 10.26
CA GLU A 93 10.24 28.03 10.81
C GLU A 93 10.55 26.89 9.82
N PHE A 94 9.52 26.34 9.16
CA PHE A 94 9.70 25.34 8.12
C PHE A 94 10.57 25.87 6.96
N LEU A 95 10.24 27.06 6.44
CA LEU A 95 10.97 27.68 5.33
C LEU A 95 12.43 27.99 5.72
N LEU A 96 12.66 28.42 6.96
CA LEU A 96 14.01 28.62 7.51
C LEU A 96 14.81 27.30 7.46
N TYR A 97 14.26 26.21 7.99
CA TYR A 97 14.91 24.90 7.96
C TYR A 97 15.16 24.42 6.52
N TYR A 98 14.15 24.54 5.66
CA TYR A 98 14.21 24.03 4.29
C TYR A 98 15.25 24.78 3.44
N LYS A 99 15.29 26.11 3.52
CA LYS A 99 16.18 26.94 2.68
C LYS A 99 17.61 27.02 3.22
N HIS A 100 17.81 27.04 4.53
CA HIS A 100 19.13 27.36 5.12
C HIS A 100 19.87 26.15 5.70
N TYR A 101 19.16 25.19 6.28
CA TYR A 101 19.79 24.04 6.95
C TYR A 101 19.78 22.77 6.08
N GLY A 102 18.85 22.71 5.13
CA GLY A 102 18.67 21.58 4.24
C GLY A 102 17.90 20.43 4.89
N PHE A 103 17.12 19.74 4.07
CA PHE A 103 16.38 18.55 4.48
C PHE A 103 17.14 17.28 4.13
N LEU A 104 16.77 16.16 4.75
CA LEU A 104 17.25 14.83 4.38
C LEU A 104 17.12 14.64 2.86
N PRO A 105 18.21 14.32 2.14
CA PRO A 105 18.15 14.03 0.71
C PRO A 105 17.21 12.85 0.38
N LYS A 106 16.59 12.91 -0.80
CA LYS A 106 15.82 11.79 -1.35
C LYS A 106 16.69 10.53 -1.51
N GLY A 107 16.08 9.36 -1.33
CA GLY A 107 16.76 8.07 -1.41
C GLY A 107 17.55 7.65 -0.15
N LEU A 108 17.79 8.55 0.81
CA LEU A 108 18.35 8.16 2.11
C LEU A 108 17.27 7.61 3.06
N ILE A 109 17.69 6.76 3.98
CA ILE A 109 16.79 6.17 4.98
C ILE A 109 16.44 7.23 6.03
N PHE A 110 15.14 7.46 6.20
CA PHE A 110 14.60 8.26 7.29
C PHE A 110 14.43 7.41 8.55
N SER A 111 14.75 7.99 9.71
CA SER A 111 14.36 7.45 11.01
C SER A 111 14.12 8.57 12.01
N VAL A 112 12.97 8.53 12.68
CA VAL A 112 12.56 9.53 13.69
C VAL A 112 13.43 9.51 14.94
N PHE A 113 14.25 8.47 15.14
CA PHE A 113 15.13 8.40 16.30
C PHE A 113 16.34 9.35 16.18
N TYR A 114 16.74 9.71 14.97
CA TYR A 114 17.79 10.72 14.75
C TYR A 114 17.23 12.12 14.92
N GLU A 115 17.89 12.94 15.75
CA GLU A 115 17.39 14.26 16.15
C GLU A 115 17.14 15.20 14.97
N ASN A 116 18.10 15.33 14.04
CA ASN A 116 17.95 16.20 12.87
C ASN A 116 16.77 15.77 11.99
N MET A 117 16.62 14.46 11.74
CA MET A 117 15.51 13.92 10.94
C MET A 117 14.17 14.14 11.65
N ARG A 118 14.12 13.99 12.98
CA ARG A 118 12.93 14.24 13.79
C ARG A 118 12.51 15.70 13.76
N GLN A 119 13.44 16.64 13.87
CA GLN A 119 13.12 18.07 13.79
C GLN A 119 12.54 18.43 12.41
N GLN A 120 13.11 17.92 11.32
CA GLN A 120 12.56 18.07 9.97
C GLN A 120 11.15 17.46 9.86
N ALA A 121 10.92 16.30 10.48
CA ALA A 121 9.62 15.62 10.45
C ALA A 121 8.55 16.44 11.18
N VAL A 122 8.90 17.01 12.33
CA VAL A 122 8.02 17.88 13.13
C VAL A 122 7.70 19.16 12.37
N ALA A 123 8.70 19.82 11.77
CA ALA A 123 8.48 21.01 10.95
C ALA A 123 7.54 20.72 9.76
N LEU A 124 7.76 19.61 9.05
CA LEU A 124 6.88 19.20 7.94
C LEU A 124 5.47 18.84 8.42
N TYR A 125 5.35 18.15 9.56
CA TYR A 125 4.05 17.85 10.17
C TYR A 125 3.30 19.13 10.54
N HIS A 126 3.96 20.13 11.14
CA HIS A 126 3.31 21.40 11.46
C HIS A 126 2.79 22.11 10.22
N LEU A 127 3.54 22.08 9.12
CA LEU A 127 3.08 22.65 7.85
C LEU A 127 1.78 21.96 7.36
N PHE A 128 1.70 20.64 7.46
CA PHE A 128 0.49 19.88 7.15
C PHE A 128 -0.66 20.16 8.12
N TYR A 129 -0.38 20.15 9.42
CA TYR A 129 -1.39 20.26 10.47
C TYR A 129 -2.05 21.64 10.48
N TYR A 130 -1.27 22.70 10.24
CA TYR A 130 -1.76 24.08 10.27
C TYR A 130 -2.29 24.59 8.93
N ALA A 131 -2.35 23.78 7.87
CA ALA A 131 -3.07 24.16 6.66
C ALA A 131 -4.56 24.41 7.00
N LYS A 132 -5.12 25.57 6.60
CA LYS A 132 -6.46 26.02 7.03
C LYS A 132 -7.59 25.08 6.62
N ASP A 133 -7.42 24.38 5.50
CA ASP A 133 -8.40 23.48 4.90
C ASP A 133 -7.73 22.32 4.17
N PHE A 134 -8.54 21.38 3.68
CA PHE A 134 -8.07 20.19 2.97
C PHE A 134 -7.36 20.55 1.66
N GLU A 135 -7.73 21.64 0.99
CA GLU A 135 -7.13 22.02 -0.28
C GLU A 135 -5.70 22.52 -0.09
N THR A 136 -5.48 23.42 0.87
CA THR A 136 -4.13 23.86 1.26
C THR A 136 -3.30 22.69 1.78
N PHE A 137 -3.90 21.79 2.57
CA PHE A 137 -3.22 20.58 3.04
C PHE A 137 -2.77 19.69 1.86
N TYR A 138 -3.65 19.45 0.89
CA TYR A 138 -3.34 18.64 -0.29
C TYR A 138 -2.24 19.28 -1.15
N LYS A 139 -2.32 20.60 -1.43
CA LYS A 139 -1.27 21.33 -2.18
C LYS A 139 0.08 21.25 -1.47
N THR A 140 0.08 21.42 -0.15
CA THR A 140 1.27 21.27 0.70
C THR A 140 1.84 19.86 0.65
N ALA A 141 0.98 18.84 0.72
CA ALA A 141 1.39 17.43 0.65
C ALA A 141 1.92 17.06 -0.74
N ALA A 142 1.32 17.58 -1.81
CA ALA A 142 1.78 17.43 -3.18
C ALA A 142 3.18 18.04 -3.37
N TRP A 143 3.39 19.26 -2.85
CA TRP A 143 4.71 19.89 -2.83
C TRP A 143 5.72 19.06 -2.03
N ALA A 144 5.35 18.58 -0.85
CA ALA A 144 6.27 17.81 0.00
C ALA A 144 6.66 16.48 -0.65
N ARG A 145 5.71 15.79 -1.29
CA ARG A 145 5.98 14.55 -2.03
C ARG A 145 7.02 14.75 -3.15
N ALA A 146 6.92 15.86 -3.87
CA ALA A 146 7.85 16.17 -4.95
C ALA A 146 9.24 16.57 -4.44
N ASN A 147 9.32 17.31 -3.32
CA ASN A 147 10.54 18.01 -2.91
C ASN A 147 11.28 17.39 -1.71
N VAL A 148 10.62 16.58 -0.89
CA VAL A 148 11.15 16.07 0.38
C VAL A 148 11.46 14.57 0.29
N ASN A 149 12.37 14.07 1.14
CA ASN A 149 12.65 12.65 1.29
C ASN A 149 11.36 11.82 1.46
N GLU A 150 11.35 10.69 0.78
CA GLU A 150 10.28 9.70 0.71
C GLU A 150 9.78 9.23 2.08
N GLY A 151 10.71 8.80 2.94
CA GLY A 151 10.46 8.32 4.30
C GLY A 151 9.92 9.42 5.21
N LEU A 152 10.56 10.58 5.15
CA LEU A 152 10.18 11.76 5.91
C LEU A 152 8.77 12.23 5.55
N PHE A 153 8.44 12.26 4.25
CA PHE A 153 7.12 12.65 3.75
C PHE A 153 6.03 11.71 4.27
N VAL A 154 6.13 10.40 4.03
CA VAL A 154 5.09 9.44 4.43
C VAL A 154 4.89 9.45 5.94
N TYR A 155 5.97 9.54 6.73
CA TYR A 155 5.88 9.63 8.18
C TYR A 155 5.06 10.83 8.63
N SER A 156 5.45 12.05 8.23
CA SER A 156 4.75 13.27 8.64
C SER A 156 3.33 13.37 8.07
N PHE A 157 3.12 12.90 6.84
CA PHE A 157 1.82 12.90 6.18
C PHE A 157 0.83 11.94 6.84
N SER A 158 1.27 10.71 7.17
CA SER A 158 0.43 9.72 7.86
C SER A 158 -0.05 10.24 9.21
N ILE A 159 0.85 10.87 9.98
CA ILE A 159 0.50 11.50 11.26
C ILE A 159 -0.46 12.67 11.04
N ALA A 160 -0.25 13.51 10.03
CA ALA A 160 -1.16 14.61 9.72
C ALA A 160 -2.59 14.14 9.39
N ILE A 161 -2.74 13.06 8.59
CA ILE A 161 -4.05 12.47 8.27
C ILE A 161 -4.78 11.99 9.54
N ILE A 162 -4.04 11.44 10.51
CA ILE A 162 -4.61 10.94 11.75
C ILE A 162 -5.05 12.09 12.68
N HIS A 163 -4.27 13.17 12.74
CA HIS A 163 -4.48 14.23 13.74
C HIS A 163 -5.34 15.40 13.26
N ARG A 164 -5.45 15.63 11.95
CA ARG A 164 -6.30 16.71 11.43
C ARG A 164 -7.79 16.33 11.55
N THR A 165 -8.59 17.31 11.96
CA THR A 165 -10.03 17.10 12.17
C THR A 165 -10.79 16.92 10.85
N ASP A 166 -10.36 17.58 9.78
CA ASP A 166 -10.99 17.52 8.45
C ASP A 166 -10.62 16.28 7.62
N THR A 167 -9.66 15.49 8.09
CA THR A 167 -9.25 14.19 7.51
C THR A 167 -9.71 13.00 8.35
N THR A 168 -10.45 13.25 9.43
CA THR A 168 -10.95 12.19 10.32
C THR A 168 -11.80 11.20 9.53
N GLY A 169 -11.47 9.91 9.67
CA GLY A 169 -12.14 8.81 8.98
C GLY A 169 -11.54 8.47 7.62
N LEU A 170 -10.67 9.31 7.04
CA LEU A 170 -9.88 8.91 5.87
C LEU A 170 -8.96 7.75 6.24
N VAL A 171 -8.84 6.79 5.33
CA VAL A 171 -8.09 5.56 5.51
C VAL A 171 -6.70 5.72 4.93
N LEU A 172 -5.69 5.27 5.67
CA LEU A 172 -4.33 5.10 5.16
C LEU A 172 -4.14 3.67 4.65
N PRO A 173 -3.38 3.46 3.56
CA PRO A 173 -3.00 2.12 3.15
C PRO A 173 -2.13 1.47 4.23
N ALA A 174 -2.08 0.15 4.22
CA ALA A 174 -1.32 -0.55 5.25
C ALA A 174 0.18 -0.25 5.11
N PRO A 175 0.95 -0.14 6.21
CA PRO A 175 2.37 0.19 6.13
C PRO A 175 3.19 -0.74 5.23
N TYR A 176 2.83 -2.03 5.15
CA TYR A 176 3.50 -3.02 4.29
C TYR A 176 3.21 -2.83 2.79
N GLU A 177 2.18 -2.08 2.41
CA GLU A 177 1.90 -1.72 1.00
C GLU A 177 2.75 -0.51 0.59
N ILE A 178 3.03 0.41 1.51
CA ILE A 178 3.87 1.59 1.27
C ILE A 178 5.36 1.21 1.31
N TYR A 179 5.76 0.43 2.32
CA TYR A 179 7.14 0.06 2.61
C TYR A 179 7.36 -1.45 2.67
N PRO A 180 7.18 -2.17 1.56
CA PRO A 180 7.28 -3.63 1.56
C PRO A 180 8.64 -4.15 2.05
N TYR A 181 9.72 -3.42 1.82
CA TYR A 181 11.07 -3.80 2.24
C TYR A 181 11.31 -3.80 3.76
N PHE A 182 10.39 -3.25 4.56
CA PHE A 182 10.43 -3.39 6.03
C PHE A 182 9.69 -4.62 6.54
N PHE A 183 8.84 -5.24 5.72
CA PHE A 183 7.95 -6.32 6.13
C PHE A 183 8.24 -7.64 5.41
N VAL A 184 9.11 -7.62 4.40
CA VAL A 184 9.41 -8.78 3.56
C VAL A 184 10.93 -8.98 3.51
N ASN A 185 11.34 -10.24 3.66
CA ASN A 185 12.74 -10.64 3.61
C ASN A 185 13.41 -10.29 2.27
N SER A 186 14.71 -10.00 2.31
CA SER A 186 15.48 -9.55 1.15
C SER A 186 15.43 -10.54 -0.03
N GLU A 187 15.36 -11.85 0.24
CA GLU A 187 15.22 -12.89 -0.79
C GLU A 187 14.04 -12.61 -1.74
N VAL A 188 12.88 -12.26 -1.18
CA VAL A 188 11.66 -12.02 -1.96
C VAL A 188 11.78 -10.72 -2.75
N ILE A 189 12.36 -9.68 -2.15
CA ILE A 189 12.64 -8.41 -2.84
C ILE A 189 13.58 -8.64 -4.03
N GLN A 190 14.63 -9.46 -3.86
CA GLN A 190 15.54 -9.82 -4.96
C GLN A 190 14.85 -10.60 -6.06
N LYS A 191 13.98 -11.57 -5.71
CA LYS A 191 13.14 -12.28 -6.70
C LYS A 191 12.27 -11.29 -7.49
N LEU A 192 11.59 -10.36 -6.82
CA LEU A 192 10.76 -9.35 -7.47
C LEU A 192 11.58 -8.43 -8.40
N TYR A 193 12.81 -8.06 -8.02
CA TYR A 193 13.71 -7.35 -8.91
C TYR A 193 14.06 -8.16 -10.16
N VAL A 194 14.35 -9.46 -10.03
CA VAL A 194 14.59 -10.35 -11.18
C VAL A 194 13.37 -10.40 -12.09
N VAL A 195 12.16 -10.54 -11.53
CA VAL A 195 10.91 -10.51 -12.31
C VAL A 195 10.79 -9.19 -13.08
N LYS A 196 11.00 -8.06 -12.40
CA LYS A 196 10.86 -6.73 -13.00
C LYS A 196 11.90 -6.49 -14.10
N MET A 197 13.18 -6.83 -13.87
CA MET A 197 14.27 -6.66 -14.83
C MET A 197 14.11 -7.54 -16.07
N LYS A 198 13.48 -8.71 -15.93
CA LYS A 198 13.15 -9.60 -17.05
C LYS A 198 11.82 -9.25 -17.73
N GLU A 199 11.16 -8.17 -17.32
CA GLU A 199 9.83 -7.79 -17.82
C GLU A 199 8.81 -8.93 -17.69
N GLY A 200 8.91 -9.73 -16.62
CA GLY A 200 8.04 -10.89 -16.40
C GLY A 200 8.35 -12.11 -17.28
N LYS A 201 9.35 -12.05 -18.17
CA LYS A 201 9.78 -13.15 -19.03
C LYS A 201 10.58 -14.16 -18.23
N LEU A 202 9.87 -15.01 -17.50
CA LEU A 202 10.42 -16.08 -16.67
C LEU A 202 10.33 -17.42 -17.39
N ASP A 203 11.27 -18.34 -17.10
CA ASP A 203 11.13 -19.73 -17.56
C ASP A 203 9.98 -20.40 -16.79
N PRO A 204 8.92 -20.87 -17.47
CA PRO A 204 7.75 -21.47 -16.82
C PRO A 204 8.08 -22.71 -15.99
N LYS A 205 9.20 -23.40 -16.28
CA LYS A 205 9.64 -24.57 -15.50
C LYS A 205 10.38 -24.16 -14.24
N LEU A 206 11.09 -23.05 -14.28
CA LEU A 206 11.97 -22.59 -13.20
C LEU A 206 11.27 -21.64 -12.22
N ALA A 207 10.32 -20.83 -12.69
CA ALA A 207 9.59 -19.88 -11.85
C ALA A 207 8.88 -20.55 -10.65
N PRO A 208 8.13 -21.67 -10.82
CA PRO A 208 7.49 -22.35 -9.70
C PRO A 208 8.50 -22.93 -8.70
N PHE A 209 9.68 -23.37 -9.16
CA PHE A 209 10.74 -23.88 -8.28
C PHE A 209 11.25 -22.79 -7.32
N TYR A 210 11.24 -21.53 -7.73
CA TYR A 210 11.57 -20.39 -6.87
C TYR A 210 10.37 -19.80 -6.11
N GLY A 211 9.20 -20.44 -6.20
CA GLY A 211 7.96 -19.98 -5.57
C GLY A 211 7.36 -18.74 -6.26
N ILE A 212 7.63 -18.55 -7.55
CA ILE A 212 7.10 -17.43 -8.35
C ILE A 212 5.98 -17.94 -9.24
N HIS A 213 4.81 -17.33 -9.12
CA HIS A 213 3.61 -17.65 -9.89
C HIS A 213 3.12 -16.41 -10.63
N VAL A 214 2.65 -16.60 -11.86
CA VAL A 214 2.15 -15.52 -12.71
C VAL A 214 0.70 -15.81 -13.05
N ASP A 215 -0.17 -14.86 -12.72
CA ASP A 215 -1.59 -14.88 -13.08
C ASP A 215 -1.95 -13.58 -13.79
N GLY A 216 -2.05 -13.64 -15.12
CA GLY A 216 -2.19 -12.47 -15.98
C GLY A 216 -1.05 -11.47 -15.77
N ASN A 217 -1.39 -10.30 -15.20
CA ASN A 217 -0.44 -9.23 -14.91
C ASN A 217 0.02 -9.18 -13.44
N VAL A 218 -0.38 -10.15 -12.63
CA VAL A 218 -0.03 -10.24 -11.21
C VAL A 218 1.07 -11.29 -11.04
N TYR A 219 2.13 -10.89 -10.33
CA TYR A 219 3.26 -11.75 -9.99
C TYR A 219 3.23 -12.02 -8.49
N THR A 220 3.02 -13.28 -8.12
CA THR A 220 2.98 -13.72 -6.72
C THR A 220 4.29 -14.42 -6.39
N VAL A 221 4.93 -14.01 -5.29
CA VAL A 221 6.14 -14.65 -4.76
C VAL A 221 5.83 -15.17 -3.37
N TYR A 222 5.93 -16.48 -3.17
CA TYR A 222 5.82 -17.05 -1.84
C TYR A 222 7.01 -16.62 -0.97
N ALA A 223 6.72 -16.17 0.24
CA ALA A 223 7.68 -15.67 1.20
C ALA A 223 7.64 -16.53 2.46
N ASN A 224 8.78 -17.14 2.81
CA ASN A 224 8.94 -17.81 4.09
C ASN A 224 9.36 -16.82 5.17
N TYR A 225 8.98 -17.10 6.41
CA TYR A 225 9.56 -16.47 7.59
C TYR A 225 11.07 -16.78 7.69
N SER A 226 11.77 -15.96 8.45
CA SER A 226 13.21 -16.10 8.66
C SER A 226 13.52 -17.35 9.48
N GLY A 227 14.47 -18.14 9.02
CA GLY A 227 14.91 -19.36 9.72
C GLY A 227 16.18 -19.16 10.54
N TYR A 228 16.84 -20.29 10.85
CA TYR A 228 18.11 -20.34 11.56
C TYR A 228 19.23 -19.52 10.88
N ASP A 229 19.18 -19.38 9.55
CA ASP A 229 20.17 -18.64 8.77
C ASP A 229 20.15 -17.12 9.04
N THR A 230 19.07 -16.61 9.63
CA THR A 230 18.98 -15.21 10.10
C THR A 230 19.12 -15.14 11.62
N TRP A 231 18.47 -16.06 12.33
CA TRP A 231 18.48 -16.13 13.79
C TRP A 231 19.24 -17.38 14.25
N TYR A 232 20.55 -17.22 14.49
CA TYR A 232 21.48 -18.31 14.87
C TYR A 232 21.28 -18.89 16.28
N ASN A 233 20.08 -18.78 16.84
CA ASN A 233 19.71 -19.26 18.17
C ASN A 233 18.27 -19.80 18.15
N SER A 234 17.71 -20.21 19.30
CA SER A 234 16.37 -20.80 19.38
C SER A 234 15.23 -19.85 19.03
N GLU A 235 15.47 -18.55 18.92
CA GLU A 235 14.42 -17.55 18.66
C GLU A 235 13.84 -17.65 17.24
N HIS A 236 14.51 -18.31 16.29
CA HIS A 236 13.94 -18.56 14.96
C HIS A 236 12.61 -19.33 14.99
N LYS A 237 12.33 -20.04 16.09
CA LYS A 237 11.06 -20.76 16.27
C LYS A 237 9.85 -19.83 16.49
N LEU A 238 10.11 -18.55 16.75
CA LEU A 238 9.10 -17.50 16.97
C LEU A 238 8.88 -16.64 15.72
N SER A 239 9.62 -16.89 14.63
CA SER A 239 9.41 -16.24 13.35
C SER A 239 8.17 -16.80 12.65
#